data_AF-G4QGJ6-F1
#
_entry.id   AF-G4QGJ6-F1
#
_cell.length_a   1.000
_cell.length_b   1.000
_cell.length_c   1.000
_cell.angle_alpha   90.00
_cell.angle_beta   90.00
_cell.angle_gamma   90.00
#
_symmetry.space_group_name_H-M   'P 1'
#
loop_
_entity.id
_entity.type
_entity.pdbx_description
1 polymer ?
#
loop_
_entity_poly.entity_id
_entity_poly.type
_entity_poly.pdbx_seq_one_letter_code
_entity_poly.pdbx_strand_id
1 'polypeptide(L)'
;MTNIIEYGVSATLQAEFEMLRDTLSMREYQEKQASKTENIHQYKYATKTIDKLAQYLLCRNYGKACLELAYLCWPIVRHQEHSKGLLHFFWIEEAITPTHFRHTIAPLTKLNSCAPLVSLNEMGMLIRSSKQTFTISASRVMLLSALLELLVSNIQGTLEDIESHLSTSDEKCVGKLASYLQKKLYEFLKAHLPTANLQQKYRYIHQWVSENSDTEKLNDNAVLKFWTSSINEEGYVKFESALVDIIDYQFAYEQVNISREIAHGQTDLPIVGADNSADEDDQSSAVWLYGAVFESNGEILTPPTWLVDQPKFVTKKEYAYVALLFELRQSATQFPLSVMRTEVFGRWQNAIIQHGRDKNVVVIDEPEQDYAMYLELLDSWRKQAANTLLCCAAILYEHKDARCLTVLSQGLGLLVERKEKAEFRQMLERLFDISKKETGKSELTFTHISRWLLQSPTLNNFFGLARKALAKNNRAGFKNNNDYHAADIYEQGAEQIVQGAKLIHDINEAVFKQIENKNEQFGSLEAIFRSDLFIFKSELVKRHGLKHE
;
A
#
# COMPACT_ATOMS: atom_id res chain seq x y z
N MET A 1 12.56 -15.46 -5.18
CA MET A 1 11.13 -15.19 -5.39
C MET A 1 10.74 -14.12 -4.40
N THR A 2 10.28 -12.98 -4.88
CA THR A 2 9.75 -11.90 -4.04
C THR A 2 8.47 -12.38 -3.36
N ASN A 3 8.32 -12.15 -2.07
CA ASN A 3 7.15 -12.58 -1.32
C ASN A 3 6.37 -11.37 -0.83
N ILE A 4 5.13 -11.21 -1.31
CA ILE A 4 4.21 -10.12 -0.91
C ILE A 4 4.00 -10.05 0.62
N ILE A 5 4.35 -11.11 1.35
CA ILE A 5 4.31 -11.18 2.82
C ILE A 5 5.25 -10.15 3.49
N GLU A 6 6.27 -9.65 2.78
CA GLU A 6 7.18 -8.61 3.26
C GLU A 6 6.63 -7.18 3.09
N TYR A 7 5.49 -7.02 2.42
CA TYR A 7 4.87 -5.72 2.24
C TYR A 7 4.41 -5.10 3.56
N GLY A 8 4.72 -3.81 3.74
CA GLY A 8 4.27 -3.00 4.87
C GLY A 8 4.84 -3.43 6.22
N VAL A 9 5.93 -4.21 6.23
CA VAL A 9 6.69 -4.50 7.45
C VAL A 9 7.43 -3.23 7.86
N SER A 10 7.19 -2.76 9.09
CA SER A 10 7.84 -1.54 9.58
C SER A 10 9.36 -1.71 9.68
N ALA A 11 10.11 -0.62 9.47
CA ALA A 11 11.57 -0.59 9.66
C ALA A 11 11.98 -1.04 11.07
N THR A 12 11.18 -0.74 12.10
CA THR A 12 11.43 -1.21 13.47
C THR A 12 11.47 -2.73 13.54
N LEU A 13 10.47 -3.42 12.99
CA LEU A 13 10.43 -4.89 13.02
C LEU A 13 11.51 -5.52 12.15
N GLN A 14 11.92 -4.88 11.05
CA GLN A 14 13.06 -5.32 10.25
C GLN A 14 14.37 -5.20 11.04
N ALA A 15 14.59 -4.07 11.71
CA ALA A 15 15.75 -3.84 12.57
C ALA A 15 15.80 -4.86 13.73
N GLU A 16 14.67 -5.25 14.32
CA GLU A 16 14.63 -6.32 15.33
C GLU A 16 15.13 -7.66 14.77
N PHE A 17 14.80 -8.01 13.51
CA PHE A 17 15.34 -9.22 12.90
C PHE A 17 16.84 -9.12 12.62
N GLU A 18 17.34 -7.95 12.23
CA GLU A 18 18.77 -7.71 12.04
C GLU A 18 19.52 -7.78 13.36
N MET A 19 19.01 -7.14 14.42
CA MET A 19 19.57 -7.24 15.77
C MET A 19 19.64 -8.69 16.27
N LEU A 20 18.63 -9.51 15.96
CA LEU A 20 18.68 -10.94 16.27
C LEU A 20 19.75 -11.70 15.48
N ARG A 21 20.01 -11.34 14.22
CA ARG A 21 21.09 -11.93 13.42
C ARG A 21 22.46 -11.54 13.98
N ASP A 22 22.59 -10.32 14.47
CA ASP A 22 23.84 -9.76 15.00
C ASP A 22 24.06 -10.07 16.49
N THR A 23 23.11 -10.74 17.14
CA THR A 23 23.23 -11.11 18.55
C THR A 23 24.42 -12.05 18.74
N LEU A 24 25.42 -11.60 19.50
CA LEU A 24 26.63 -12.37 19.78
C LEU A 24 26.40 -13.44 20.85
N SER A 25 27.07 -14.57 20.69
CA SER A 25 27.12 -15.67 21.66
C SER A 25 28.00 -15.29 22.85
N MET A 26 27.40 -15.16 24.03
CA MET A 26 28.13 -14.81 25.26
C MET A 26 29.02 -15.94 25.74
N ARG A 27 28.61 -17.19 25.51
CA ARG A 27 29.34 -18.38 25.93
C ARG A 27 30.59 -18.61 25.08
N GLU A 28 30.45 -18.54 23.76
CA GLU A 28 31.59 -18.76 22.87
C GLU A 28 32.62 -17.64 23.00
N TYR A 29 32.19 -16.42 23.34
CA TYR A 29 33.10 -15.35 23.72
C TYR A 29 33.95 -15.71 24.96
N GLN A 30 33.34 -16.28 26.00
CA GLN A 30 34.03 -16.69 27.23
C GLN A 30 34.94 -17.91 27.03
N GLU A 31 34.47 -18.94 26.32
CA GLU A 31 35.26 -20.14 26.01
C GLU A 31 36.48 -19.82 25.13
N LYS A 32 36.36 -18.84 24.21
CA LYS A 32 37.48 -18.41 23.35
C LYS A 32 38.47 -17.47 24.03
N GLN A 33 38.04 -16.63 24.97
CA GLN A 33 38.97 -15.89 25.83
C GLN A 33 39.88 -16.84 26.60
N ALA A 34 39.39 -18.03 26.98
CA ALA A 34 40.21 -19.08 27.58
C ALA A 34 41.15 -19.79 26.58
N SER A 35 40.83 -19.83 25.27
CA SER A 35 41.58 -20.57 24.24
C SER A 35 42.55 -19.74 23.36
N LYS A 36 42.66 -18.41 23.54
CA LYS A 36 43.58 -17.51 22.82
C LYS A 36 43.63 -17.72 21.29
N THR A 37 42.48 -17.74 20.62
CA THR A 37 42.38 -17.90 19.16
C THR A 37 41.72 -16.66 18.55
N GLU A 38 42.19 -16.21 17.38
CA GLU A 38 41.82 -14.92 16.76
C GLU A 38 40.30 -14.72 16.52
N ASN A 39 39.92 -13.44 16.50
CA ASN A 39 38.55 -12.91 16.49
C ASN A 39 37.72 -13.36 15.28
N ILE A 40 36.94 -14.44 15.44
CA ILE A 40 35.74 -14.70 14.65
C ILE A 40 34.55 -14.54 15.59
N HIS A 41 33.79 -13.45 15.41
CA HIS A 41 32.50 -13.23 16.08
C HIS A 41 31.58 -14.40 15.75
N GLN A 42 31.14 -15.16 16.77
CA GLN A 42 30.11 -16.17 16.59
C GLN A 42 28.77 -15.61 17.06
N TYR A 43 27.79 -15.69 16.17
CA TYR A 43 26.43 -15.25 16.40
C TYR A 43 25.65 -16.33 17.15
N LYS A 44 24.83 -15.90 18.12
CA LYS A 44 23.97 -16.74 18.96
C LYS A 44 22.94 -17.51 18.13
N TYR A 45 22.40 -16.88 17.08
CA TYR A 45 21.35 -17.46 16.24
C TYR A 45 21.81 -17.64 14.80
N ALA A 46 21.51 -18.80 14.22
CA ALA A 46 21.71 -19.00 12.79
C ALA A 46 20.72 -18.15 11.98
N THR A 47 21.18 -17.52 10.88
CA THR A 47 20.34 -16.67 10.01
C THR A 47 19.05 -17.37 9.57
N LYS A 48 19.16 -18.64 9.15
CA LYS A 48 18.00 -19.47 8.75
C LYS A 48 16.94 -19.63 9.86
N THR A 49 17.35 -19.59 11.13
CA THR A 49 16.42 -19.63 12.26
C THR A 49 15.67 -18.32 12.40
N ILE A 50 16.36 -17.19 12.22
CA ILE A 50 15.74 -15.86 12.25
C ILE A 50 14.79 -15.67 11.07
N ASP A 51 15.17 -16.12 9.86
CA ASP A 51 14.28 -16.05 8.69
C ASP A 51 13.00 -16.88 8.90
N LYS A 52 13.12 -18.02 9.57
CA LYS A 52 11.97 -18.85 9.94
C LYS A 52 11.10 -18.21 11.02
N LEU A 53 11.71 -17.51 11.99
CA LEU A 53 10.99 -16.72 12.99
C LEU A 53 10.24 -15.58 12.30
N ALA A 54 10.90 -14.81 11.44
CA ALA A 54 10.30 -13.76 10.65
C ALA A 54 9.11 -14.30 9.86
N GLN A 55 9.27 -15.42 9.16
CA GLN A 55 8.16 -16.07 8.46
C GLN A 55 6.97 -16.37 9.39
N TYR A 56 7.20 -16.91 10.59
CA TYR A 56 6.12 -17.19 11.54
C TYR A 56 5.40 -15.91 12.01
N LEU A 57 6.15 -14.82 12.23
CA LEU A 57 5.58 -13.54 12.65
C LEU A 57 4.82 -12.84 11.53
N LEU A 58 5.46 -12.68 10.37
CA LEU A 58 4.87 -12.06 9.17
C LEU A 58 3.64 -12.83 8.68
N CYS A 59 3.65 -14.17 8.81
CA CYS A 59 2.52 -15.01 8.45
C CYS A 59 1.42 -15.08 9.52
N ARG A 60 1.63 -14.48 10.70
CA ARG A 60 0.78 -14.62 11.88
C ARG A 60 0.58 -16.09 12.33
N ASN A 61 1.57 -16.93 12.06
CA ASN A 61 1.59 -18.37 12.36
C ASN A 61 2.41 -18.71 13.62
N TYR A 62 2.43 -17.82 14.62
CA TYR A 62 3.22 -17.98 15.84
C TYR A 62 2.49 -18.68 16.99
N GLY A 63 1.19 -18.98 16.86
CA GLY A 63 0.41 -19.55 17.97
C GLY A 63 0.98 -20.86 18.54
N LYS A 64 1.41 -21.76 17.66
CA LYS A 64 2.09 -23.00 18.05
C LYS A 64 3.47 -22.75 18.67
N ALA A 65 4.20 -21.76 18.19
CA ALA A 65 5.51 -21.40 18.74
C ALA A 65 5.39 -20.82 20.16
N CYS A 66 4.40 -19.97 20.43
CA CYS A 66 4.10 -19.49 21.78
C CYS A 66 3.71 -20.64 22.74
N LEU A 67 2.97 -21.64 22.26
CA LEU A 67 2.62 -22.82 23.06
C LEU A 67 3.85 -23.66 23.39
N GLU A 68 4.69 -23.94 22.41
CA GLU A 68 5.94 -24.67 22.62
C GLU A 68 6.90 -23.93 23.55
N LEU A 69 6.98 -22.60 23.43
CA LEU A 69 7.77 -21.76 24.34
C LEU A 69 7.24 -21.84 25.78
N ALA A 70 5.92 -21.77 25.98
CA ALA A 70 5.32 -21.90 27.29
C ALA A 70 5.62 -23.28 27.92
N TYR A 71 5.54 -24.36 27.14
CA TYR A 71 5.93 -25.69 27.58
C TYR A 71 7.43 -25.78 27.89
N LEU A 72 8.29 -25.12 27.12
CA LEU A 72 9.74 -25.11 27.37
C LEU A 72 10.09 -24.40 28.68
N CYS A 73 9.48 -23.25 28.93
CA CYS A 73 9.71 -22.46 30.14
C CYS A 73 9.18 -23.13 31.41
N TRP A 74 8.11 -23.93 31.30
CA TRP A 74 7.43 -24.52 32.46
C TRP A 74 8.34 -25.34 33.40
N PRO A 75 9.09 -26.35 32.93
CA PRO A 75 10.04 -27.04 33.81
C PRO A 75 11.15 -26.11 34.31
N ILE A 76 11.66 -25.21 33.47
CA ILE A 76 12.76 -24.30 33.85
C ILE A 76 12.37 -23.40 35.03
N VAL A 77 11.16 -22.83 35.02
CA VAL A 77 10.65 -21.98 36.11
C VAL A 77 10.37 -22.78 37.39
N ARG A 78 9.91 -24.02 37.24
CA ARG A 78 9.45 -24.86 38.38
C ARG A 78 10.59 -25.56 39.12
N HIS A 79 11.73 -25.75 38.48
CA HIS A 79 12.92 -26.33 39.12
C HIS A 79 13.75 -25.20 39.76
N GLN A 80 13.27 -24.76 40.93
CA GLN A 80 13.66 -23.56 41.71
C GLN A 80 15.11 -23.47 42.24
N GLU A 81 16.08 -24.22 41.74
CA GLU A 81 17.47 -24.11 42.23
C GLU A 81 18.17 -22.82 41.77
N HIS A 82 17.58 -22.07 40.83
CA HIS A 82 18.11 -20.81 40.34
C HIS A 82 17.05 -19.70 40.40
N SER A 83 17.26 -18.69 41.24
CA SER A 83 16.61 -17.39 41.04
C SER A 83 16.95 -16.90 39.63
N LYS A 84 15.96 -16.54 38.80
CA LYS A 84 16.12 -16.18 37.38
C LYS A 84 16.50 -17.37 36.46
N GLY A 85 15.88 -18.53 36.66
CA GLY A 85 16.16 -19.76 35.90
C GLY A 85 16.05 -19.60 34.38
N LEU A 86 15.12 -18.78 33.89
CA LEU A 86 15.00 -18.48 32.45
C LEU A 86 16.22 -17.72 31.91
N LEU A 87 16.68 -16.71 32.64
CA LEU A 87 17.85 -15.91 32.26
C LEU A 87 19.10 -16.80 32.22
N HIS A 88 19.27 -17.64 33.23
CA HIS A 88 20.36 -18.62 33.27
C HIS A 88 20.33 -19.56 32.06
N PHE A 89 19.15 -20.10 31.73
CA PHE A 89 19.00 -21.07 30.65
C PHE A 89 19.28 -20.50 29.25
N PHE A 90 18.70 -19.34 28.93
CA PHE A 90 18.70 -18.80 27.56
C PHE A 90 19.84 -17.79 27.28
N TRP A 91 20.40 -17.15 28.29
CA TRP A 91 21.45 -16.12 28.12
C TRP A 91 22.80 -16.47 28.75
N ILE A 92 22.84 -17.28 29.82
CA ILE A 92 24.11 -17.65 30.47
C ILE A 92 24.63 -18.99 29.93
N GLU A 93 23.83 -20.05 30.06
CA GLU A 93 24.18 -21.39 29.55
C GLU A 93 24.03 -21.50 28.03
N GLU A 94 23.20 -20.62 27.44
CA GLU A 94 22.81 -20.61 26.04
C GLU A 94 22.43 -22.03 25.57
N ALA A 95 21.47 -22.65 26.29
CA ALA A 95 21.00 -24.02 26.05
C ALA A 95 20.10 -24.13 24.80
N ILE A 96 20.53 -23.52 23.69
CA ILE A 96 19.77 -23.28 22.47
C ILE A 96 20.14 -24.26 21.33
N THR A 97 21.28 -24.94 21.43
CA THR A 97 21.67 -26.01 20.51
C THR A 97 21.19 -27.38 21.02
N PRO A 98 20.91 -28.36 20.15
CA PRO A 98 20.38 -29.66 20.59
C PRO A 98 21.24 -30.38 21.64
N THR A 99 22.56 -30.31 21.51
CA THR A 99 23.51 -30.95 22.44
C THR A 99 23.48 -30.28 23.81
N HIS A 100 23.59 -28.95 23.84
CA HIS A 100 23.58 -28.18 25.09
C HIS A 100 22.22 -28.24 25.79
N PHE A 101 21.13 -28.10 25.03
CA PHE A 101 19.78 -28.29 25.53
C PHE A 101 19.61 -29.60 26.30
N ARG A 102 20.06 -30.72 25.72
CA ARG A 102 19.98 -32.03 26.38
C ARG A 102 20.85 -32.11 27.63
N HIS A 103 22.04 -31.52 27.58
CA HIS A 103 22.95 -31.48 28.72
C HIS A 103 22.33 -30.71 29.90
N THR A 104 21.77 -29.52 29.64
CA THR A 104 21.15 -28.66 30.66
C THR A 104 19.85 -29.22 31.22
N ILE A 105 19.07 -29.96 30.42
CA ILE A 105 17.81 -30.60 30.88
C ILE A 105 18.07 -31.93 31.60
N ALA A 106 19.17 -32.64 31.34
CA ALA A 106 19.43 -33.95 31.94
C ALA A 106 19.39 -33.96 33.49
N PRO A 107 19.92 -32.97 34.22
CA PRO A 107 19.76 -32.86 35.68
C PRO A 107 18.29 -32.78 36.12
N LEU A 108 17.45 -32.05 35.36
CA LEU A 108 16.02 -31.87 35.67
C LEU A 108 15.24 -33.19 35.59
N THR A 109 15.67 -34.13 34.74
CA THR A 109 15.04 -35.46 34.62
C THR A 109 15.23 -36.36 35.85
N LYS A 110 16.21 -36.04 36.72
CA LYS A 110 16.53 -36.84 37.91
C LYS A 110 15.76 -36.38 39.16
N LEU A 111 15.12 -35.22 39.09
CA LEU A 111 14.39 -34.59 40.18
C LEU A 111 12.91 -34.99 40.12
N ASN A 112 12.53 -36.04 40.84
CA ASN A 112 11.16 -36.59 40.84
C ASN A 112 10.14 -35.81 41.68
N SER A 113 10.52 -34.68 42.28
CA SER A 113 9.75 -34.08 43.39
C SER A 113 8.74 -33.00 42.97
N CYS A 114 8.74 -32.53 41.71
CA CYS A 114 7.85 -31.46 41.25
C CYS A 114 7.23 -31.77 39.87
N ALA A 115 5.93 -31.51 39.73
CA ALA A 115 5.30 -31.42 38.42
C ALA A 115 5.76 -30.14 37.68
N PRO A 116 5.98 -30.20 36.35
CA PRO A 116 5.75 -31.35 35.45
C PRO A 116 6.86 -32.42 35.48
N LEU A 117 6.51 -33.68 35.14
CA LEU A 117 7.52 -34.74 35.00
C LEU A 117 8.25 -34.58 33.66
N VAL A 118 9.57 -34.39 33.72
CA VAL A 118 10.43 -34.17 32.55
C VAL A 118 11.24 -35.42 32.25
N SER A 119 11.30 -35.81 30.99
CA SER A 119 12.16 -36.89 30.49
C SER A 119 12.77 -36.51 29.15
N LEU A 120 13.86 -37.18 28.74
CA LEU A 120 14.50 -36.98 27.44
C LEU A 120 14.30 -38.23 26.57
N ASN A 121 14.00 -38.05 25.28
CA ASN A 121 13.99 -39.11 24.27
C ASN A 121 14.84 -38.71 23.05
N GLU A 122 14.84 -39.53 21.99
CA GLU A 122 15.58 -39.26 20.75
C GLU A 122 15.20 -37.93 20.09
N MET A 123 13.94 -37.49 20.19
CA MET A 123 13.46 -36.23 19.58
C MET A 123 13.81 -34.99 20.41
N GLY A 124 13.77 -35.08 21.74
CA GLY A 124 14.05 -33.97 22.64
C GLY A 124 13.46 -34.17 24.03
N MET A 125 12.83 -33.13 24.56
CA MET A 125 12.25 -33.13 25.90
C MET A 125 10.78 -33.54 25.87
N LEU A 126 10.44 -34.53 26.68
CA LEU A 126 9.08 -34.94 26.99
C LEU A 126 8.63 -34.33 28.30
N ILE A 127 7.49 -33.66 28.26
CA ILE A 127 6.78 -33.13 29.41
C ILE A 127 5.52 -33.95 29.58
N ARG A 128 5.41 -34.64 30.72
CA ARG A 128 4.22 -35.40 31.09
C ARG A 128 3.44 -34.66 32.15
N SER A 129 2.19 -34.35 31.82
CA SER A 129 1.17 -33.94 32.78
C SER A 129 0.22 -35.11 33.04
N SER A 130 -0.66 -34.94 34.03
CA SER A 130 -1.71 -35.90 34.41
C SER A 130 -2.64 -36.32 33.26
N LYS A 131 -2.76 -35.51 32.18
CA LYS A 131 -3.70 -35.74 31.07
C LYS A 131 -3.07 -35.82 29.68
N GLN A 132 -1.89 -35.23 29.47
CA GLN A 132 -1.24 -35.16 28.16
C GLN A 132 0.28 -35.31 28.25
N THR A 133 0.85 -35.73 27.13
CA THR A 133 2.29 -35.76 26.89
C THR A 133 2.62 -34.79 25.77
N PHE A 134 3.52 -33.84 26.03
CA PHE A 134 3.99 -32.88 25.05
C PHE A 134 5.48 -33.08 24.79
N THR A 135 5.90 -33.02 23.52
CA THR A 135 7.30 -33.22 23.12
C THR A 135 7.83 -31.97 22.45
N ILE A 136 8.91 -31.41 23.00
CA ILE A 136 9.67 -30.32 22.38
C ILE A 136 10.89 -30.91 21.70
N SER A 137 10.99 -30.71 20.38
CA SER A 137 12.16 -31.13 19.62
C SER A 137 13.39 -30.32 20.03
N ALA A 138 14.51 -30.98 20.27
CA ALA A 138 15.78 -30.32 20.60
C ALA A 138 16.23 -29.37 19.47
N SER A 139 15.90 -29.68 18.21
CA SER A 139 16.20 -28.82 17.05
C SER A 139 15.38 -27.52 16.99
N ARG A 140 14.30 -27.42 17.77
CA ARG A 140 13.43 -26.23 17.80
C ARG A 140 13.81 -25.21 18.85
N VAL A 141 14.68 -25.55 19.79
CA VAL A 141 14.97 -24.72 20.96
C VAL A 141 15.61 -23.39 20.56
N MET A 142 16.49 -23.38 19.55
CA MET A 142 17.05 -22.13 19.01
C MET A 142 15.97 -21.16 18.50
N LEU A 143 14.96 -21.66 17.78
CA LEU A 143 13.84 -20.84 17.30
C LEU A 143 13.00 -20.29 18.46
N LEU A 144 12.75 -21.11 19.48
CA LEU A 144 11.99 -20.71 20.66
C LEU A 144 12.76 -19.68 21.50
N SER A 145 14.09 -19.82 21.59
CA SER A 145 14.97 -18.83 22.22
C SER A 145 14.95 -17.50 21.46
N ALA A 146 15.07 -17.52 20.13
CA ALA A 146 14.99 -16.30 19.32
C ALA A 146 13.62 -15.62 19.44
N LEU A 147 12.52 -16.40 19.52
CA LEU A 147 11.20 -15.86 19.81
C LEU A 147 11.15 -15.21 21.20
N LEU A 148 11.71 -15.85 22.22
CA LEU A 148 11.77 -15.29 23.57
C LEU A 148 12.60 -14.01 23.62
N GLU A 149 13.74 -13.98 22.96
CA GLU A 149 14.60 -12.78 22.83
C GLU A 149 13.80 -11.62 22.25
N LEU A 150 13.10 -11.84 21.12
CA LEU A 150 12.25 -10.82 20.51
C LEU A 150 11.15 -10.33 21.46
N LEU A 151 10.49 -11.23 22.18
CA LEU A 151 9.44 -10.87 23.14
C LEU A 151 10.02 -10.02 24.30
N VAL A 152 11.17 -10.41 24.85
CA VAL A 152 11.80 -9.69 25.98
C VAL A 152 12.30 -8.31 25.56
N SER A 153 12.87 -8.18 24.36
CA SER A 153 13.37 -6.89 23.85
C SER A 153 12.24 -5.88 23.58
N ASN A 154 11.07 -6.36 23.14
CA ASN A 154 10.00 -5.49 22.65
C ASN A 154 8.79 -5.37 23.60
N ILE A 155 8.61 -6.31 24.52
CA ILE A 155 7.45 -6.39 25.40
C ILE A 155 7.94 -6.41 26.86
N GLN A 156 7.75 -5.27 27.53
CA GLN A 156 8.17 -5.08 28.92
C GLN A 156 7.53 -6.10 29.86
N GLY A 157 8.31 -6.62 30.81
CA GLY A 157 7.83 -7.54 31.85
C GLY A 157 7.65 -8.99 31.38
N THR A 158 8.07 -9.34 30.16
CA THR A 158 7.84 -10.68 29.59
C THR A 158 8.40 -11.80 30.46
N LEU A 159 9.60 -11.64 31.05
CA LEU A 159 10.20 -12.67 31.89
C LEU A 159 9.43 -12.85 33.20
N GLU A 160 9.10 -11.74 33.86
CA GLU A 160 8.32 -11.72 35.11
C GLU A 160 6.91 -12.30 34.90
N ASP A 161 6.30 -12.01 33.75
CA ASP A 161 5.00 -12.54 33.35
C ASP A 161 5.07 -14.06 33.14
N ILE A 162 6.10 -14.57 32.46
CA ILE A 162 6.30 -16.01 32.25
C ILE A 162 6.49 -16.71 33.61
N GLU A 163 7.38 -16.20 34.47
CA GLU A 163 7.66 -16.77 35.79
C GLU A 163 6.42 -16.77 36.68
N SER A 164 5.66 -15.67 36.70
CA SER A 164 4.44 -15.56 37.51
C SER A 164 3.34 -16.51 37.05
N HIS A 165 3.10 -16.63 35.74
CA HIS A 165 2.09 -17.54 35.19
C HIS A 165 2.44 -19.01 35.46
N LEU A 166 3.72 -19.38 35.35
CA LEU A 166 4.19 -20.77 35.46
C LEU A 166 4.55 -21.19 36.89
N SER A 167 4.38 -20.31 37.88
CA SER A 167 4.63 -20.60 39.30
C SER A 167 3.77 -21.76 39.86
N THR A 168 2.57 -21.96 39.29
CA THR A 168 1.62 -23.00 39.70
C THR A 168 1.88 -24.35 39.03
N SER A 169 1.47 -25.45 39.70
CA SER A 169 1.59 -26.82 39.15
C SER A 169 0.44 -27.22 38.21
N ASP A 170 -0.53 -26.33 37.96
CA ASP A 170 -1.69 -26.61 37.12
C ASP A 170 -1.32 -26.47 35.64
N GLU A 171 -1.44 -27.55 34.86
CA GLU A 171 -1.17 -27.58 33.41
C GLU A 171 -1.93 -26.48 32.62
N LYS A 172 -3.08 -26.02 33.13
CA LYS A 172 -3.82 -24.91 32.50
C LYS A 172 -3.00 -23.62 32.46
N CYS A 173 -1.97 -23.47 33.30
CA CYS A 173 -1.07 -22.31 33.29
C CYS A 173 -0.33 -22.18 31.96
N VAL A 174 0.05 -23.29 31.33
CA VAL A 174 0.78 -23.31 30.06
C VAL A 174 -0.10 -22.77 28.93
N GLY A 175 -1.36 -23.25 28.84
CA GLY A 175 -2.33 -22.76 27.87
C GLY A 175 -2.65 -21.28 28.07
N LYS A 176 -2.83 -20.84 29.32
CA LYS A 176 -3.05 -19.43 29.66
C LYS A 176 -1.87 -18.56 29.26
N LEU A 177 -0.64 -18.99 29.56
CA LEU A 177 0.58 -18.27 29.14
C LEU A 177 0.69 -18.22 27.62
N ALA A 178 0.45 -19.33 26.92
CA ALA A 178 0.51 -19.35 25.46
C ALA A 178 -0.46 -18.34 24.82
N SER A 179 -1.71 -18.28 25.30
CA SER A 179 -2.69 -17.28 24.87
C SER A 179 -2.29 -15.85 25.25
N TYR A 180 -1.71 -15.66 26.44
CA TYR A 180 -1.19 -14.37 26.89
C TYR A 180 -0.08 -13.84 25.97
N LEU A 181 0.95 -14.67 25.70
CA LEU A 181 2.05 -14.33 24.81
C LEU A 181 1.57 -14.07 23.38
N GLN A 182 0.64 -14.88 22.86
CA GLN A 182 0.03 -14.63 21.54
C GLN A 182 -0.67 -13.27 21.49
N LYS A 183 -1.42 -12.89 22.53
CA LYS A 183 -2.12 -11.61 22.58
C LYS A 183 -1.14 -10.44 22.63
N LYS A 184 -0.11 -10.51 23.48
CA LYS A 184 0.93 -9.48 23.58
C LYS A 184 1.71 -9.31 22.29
N LEU A 185 2.10 -10.43 21.67
CA LEU A 185 2.77 -10.43 20.37
C LEU A 185 1.87 -9.87 19.26
N TYR A 186 0.57 -10.19 19.26
CA TYR A 186 -0.39 -9.61 18.31
C TYR A 186 -0.53 -8.09 18.49
N GLU A 187 -0.63 -7.61 19.73
CA GLU A 187 -0.72 -6.18 20.06
C GLU A 187 0.51 -5.42 19.56
N PHE A 188 1.70 -5.96 19.77
CA PHE A 188 2.95 -5.44 19.21
C PHE A 188 2.91 -5.44 17.68
N LEU A 189 2.70 -6.60 17.04
CA LEU A 189 2.72 -6.74 15.59
C LEU A 189 1.65 -5.91 14.87
N LYS A 190 0.56 -5.52 15.53
CA LYS A 190 -0.49 -4.67 14.95
C LYS A 190 0.05 -3.30 14.54
N ALA A 191 1.06 -2.77 15.22
CA ALA A 191 1.70 -1.50 14.88
C ALA A 191 2.76 -1.65 13.76
N HIS A 192 3.19 -2.88 13.47
CA HIS A 192 4.36 -3.16 12.64
C HIS A 192 4.05 -3.93 11.35
N LEU A 193 2.82 -4.45 11.21
CA LEU A 193 2.37 -5.23 10.08
C LEU A 193 1.03 -4.71 9.55
N PRO A 194 0.74 -4.90 8.24
CA PRO A 194 -0.58 -4.67 7.70
C PRO A 194 -1.64 -5.52 8.41
N THR A 195 -2.90 -5.12 8.26
CA THR A 195 -4.02 -5.86 8.84
C THR A 195 -4.06 -7.29 8.30
N ALA A 196 -4.51 -8.24 9.12
CA ALA A 196 -4.59 -9.64 8.72
C ALA A 196 -5.49 -9.84 7.48
N ASN A 197 -6.57 -9.06 7.37
CA ASN A 197 -7.46 -9.06 6.21
C ASN A 197 -6.72 -8.64 4.94
N LEU A 198 -5.97 -7.52 4.98
CA LEU A 198 -5.19 -7.06 3.84
C LEU A 198 -4.14 -8.08 3.40
N GLN A 199 -3.42 -8.68 4.35
CA GLN A 199 -2.43 -9.73 4.04
C GLN A 199 -3.09 -10.97 3.40
N GLN A 200 -4.28 -11.37 3.86
CA GLN A 200 -5.01 -12.50 3.28
C GLN A 200 -5.46 -12.19 1.85
N LYS A 201 -6.00 -10.99 1.60
CA LYS A 201 -6.36 -10.52 0.26
C LYS A 201 -5.16 -10.55 -0.69
N TYR A 202 -4.04 -9.98 -0.29
CA TYR A 202 -2.84 -9.96 -1.13
C TYR A 202 -2.27 -11.34 -1.40
N ARG A 203 -2.33 -12.28 -0.45
CA ARG A 203 -1.93 -13.67 -0.71
C ARG A 203 -2.84 -14.34 -1.71
N TYR A 204 -4.15 -14.11 -1.62
CA TYR A 204 -5.12 -14.66 -2.56
C TYR A 204 -4.87 -14.13 -3.98
N ILE A 205 -4.67 -12.82 -4.14
CA ILE A 205 -4.33 -12.21 -5.42
C ILE A 205 -2.98 -12.71 -5.93
N HIS A 206 -1.94 -12.74 -5.07
CA HIS A 206 -0.61 -13.21 -5.46
C HIS A 206 -0.63 -14.65 -5.97
N GLN A 207 -1.34 -15.54 -5.27
CA GLN A 207 -1.51 -16.91 -5.72
C GLN A 207 -2.18 -16.95 -7.08
N TRP A 208 -3.32 -16.25 -7.25
CA TRP A 208 -4.03 -16.22 -8.52
C TRP A 208 -3.16 -15.69 -9.65
N VAL A 209 -2.44 -14.58 -9.42
CA VAL A 209 -1.54 -13.98 -10.40
C VAL A 209 -0.43 -14.95 -10.76
N SER A 210 0.22 -15.60 -9.78
CA SER A 210 1.30 -16.56 -10.05
C SER A 210 0.87 -17.76 -10.92
N GLU A 211 -0.41 -18.12 -10.87
CA GLU A 211 -0.98 -19.24 -11.61
C GLU A 211 -1.52 -18.83 -13.00
N ASN A 212 -1.92 -17.56 -13.19
CA ASN A 212 -2.75 -17.13 -14.34
C ASN A 212 -2.19 -15.95 -15.14
N SER A 213 -1.19 -15.22 -14.63
CA SER A 213 -0.69 -13.98 -15.23
C SER A 213 0.77 -13.70 -14.88
N ASP A 214 1.36 -12.72 -15.56
CA ASP A 214 2.65 -12.15 -15.18
C ASP A 214 2.43 -11.12 -14.06
N THR A 215 3.15 -11.24 -12.94
CA THR A 215 3.11 -10.32 -11.80
C THR A 215 3.52 -8.90 -12.15
N GLU A 216 4.37 -8.73 -13.17
CA GLU A 216 4.92 -7.42 -13.56
C GLU A 216 4.10 -6.72 -14.65
N LYS A 217 3.09 -7.40 -15.22
CA LYS A 217 2.34 -6.92 -16.39
C LYS A 217 0.83 -7.16 -16.25
N LEU A 218 0.27 -6.77 -15.12
CA LEU A 218 -1.18 -6.78 -14.94
C LEU A 218 -1.84 -5.77 -15.88
N ASN A 219 -2.94 -6.20 -16.51
CA ASN A 219 -3.70 -5.41 -17.48
C ASN A 219 -5.20 -5.64 -17.31
N ASP A 220 -6.03 -4.94 -18.10
CA ASP A 220 -7.49 -5.03 -18.04
C ASP A 220 -8.06 -6.46 -18.16
N ASN A 221 -7.40 -7.33 -18.91
CA ASN A 221 -7.84 -8.71 -19.07
C ASN A 221 -7.53 -9.55 -17.81
N ALA A 222 -6.42 -9.26 -17.14
CA ALA A 222 -6.10 -9.90 -15.86
C ALA A 222 -7.14 -9.53 -14.79
N VAL A 223 -7.54 -8.25 -14.70
CA VAL A 223 -8.58 -7.80 -13.76
C VAL A 223 -9.91 -8.50 -14.05
N LEU A 224 -10.33 -8.56 -15.31
CA LEU A 224 -11.57 -9.24 -15.70
C LEU A 224 -11.53 -10.74 -15.35
N LYS A 225 -10.46 -11.43 -15.72
CA LYS A 225 -10.32 -12.86 -15.40
C LYS A 225 -10.31 -13.13 -13.91
N PHE A 226 -9.57 -12.32 -13.13
CA PHE A 226 -9.54 -12.44 -11.68
C PHE A 226 -10.93 -12.26 -11.10
N TRP A 227 -11.66 -11.21 -11.49
CA TRP A 227 -13.02 -11.00 -11.01
C TRP A 227 -13.93 -12.19 -11.36
N THR A 228 -13.89 -12.70 -12.59
CA THR A 228 -14.73 -13.85 -12.98
C THR A 228 -14.43 -15.13 -12.19
N SER A 229 -13.17 -15.39 -11.84
CA SER A 229 -12.82 -16.55 -11.00
C SER A 229 -13.15 -16.33 -9.52
N SER A 230 -13.11 -15.09 -9.06
CA SER A 230 -13.21 -14.72 -7.64
C SER A 230 -14.59 -14.20 -7.24
N ILE A 231 -15.53 -14.05 -8.18
CA ILE A 231 -16.86 -13.47 -7.92
C ILE A 231 -17.61 -14.17 -6.80
N ASN A 232 -17.32 -15.45 -6.55
CA ASN A 232 -17.94 -16.24 -5.47
C ASN A 232 -17.33 -16.01 -4.09
N GLU A 233 -16.11 -15.50 -4.02
CA GLU A 233 -15.42 -15.18 -2.79
C GLU A 233 -16.00 -13.94 -2.10
N GLU A 234 -15.92 -13.90 -0.77
CA GLU A 234 -16.32 -12.73 -0.01
C GLU A 234 -15.44 -11.52 -0.36
N GLY A 235 -16.08 -10.40 -0.74
CA GLY A 235 -15.39 -9.16 -1.09
C GLY A 235 -15.26 -8.87 -2.59
N TYR A 236 -15.49 -9.85 -3.48
CA TYR A 236 -15.28 -9.69 -4.94
C TYR A 236 -16.56 -9.75 -5.77
N VAL A 237 -17.73 -9.57 -5.15
CA VAL A 237 -19.01 -9.50 -5.88
C VAL A 237 -19.02 -8.33 -6.87
N LYS A 238 -18.47 -7.19 -6.46
CA LYS A 238 -18.34 -6.00 -7.30
C LYS A 238 -17.05 -6.06 -8.09
N PHE A 239 -17.13 -5.67 -9.36
CA PHE A 239 -15.93 -5.57 -10.20
C PHE A 239 -14.96 -4.50 -9.69
N GLU A 240 -15.49 -3.39 -9.16
CA GLU A 240 -14.73 -2.31 -8.51
C GLU A 240 -13.75 -2.85 -7.46
N SER A 241 -14.20 -3.77 -6.60
CA SER A 241 -13.36 -4.34 -5.54
C SER A 241 -12.20 -5.16 -6.08
N ALA A 242 -12.39 -5.86 -7.21
CA ALA A 242 -11.32 -6.57 -7.88
C ALA A 242 -10.30 -5.61 -8.52
N LEU A 243 -10.76 -4.53 -9.15
CA LEU A 243 -9.88 -3.52 -9.73
C LEU A 243 -9.01 -2.83 -8.68
N VAL A 244 -9.64 -2.30 -7.62
CA VAL A 244 -8.93 -1.59 -6.54
C VAL A 244 -7.94 -2.52 -5.85
N ASP A 245 -8.36 -3.71 -5.44
CA ASP A 245 -7.47 -4.64 -4.73
C ASP A 245 -6.30 -5.11 -5.63
N ILE A 246 -6.48 -5.23 -6.97
CA ILE A 246 -5.37 -5.56 -7.90
C ILE A 246 -4.37 -4.40 -8.02
N ILE A 247 -4.86 -3.16 -8.13
CA ILE A 247 -3.99 -1.98 -8.20
C ILE A 247 -3.18 -1.84 -6.90
N ASP A 248 -3.86 -1.98 -5.75
CA ASP A 248 -3.23 -1.95 -4.44
C ASP A 248 -2.19 -3.08 -4.27
N TYR A 249 -2.51 -4.28 -4.76
CA TYR A 249 -1.57 -5.41 -4.79
C TYR A 249 -0.36 -5.15 -5.69
N GLN A 250 -0.55 -4.59 -6.89
CA GLN A 250 0.55 -4.29 -7.80
C GLN A 250 1.52 -3.28 -7.19
N PHE A 251 0.97 -2.19 -6.64
CA PHE A 251 1.76 -1.20 -5.90
C PHE A 251 2.52 -1.86 -4.75
N ALA A 252 1.84 -2.71 -3.96
CA ALA A 252 2.47 -3.41 -2.86
C ALA A 252 3.60 -4.35 -3.30
N TYR A 253 3.42 -5.04 -4.42
CA TYR A 253 4.42 -5.95 -4.98
C TYR A 253 5.65 -5.19 -5.50
N GLU A 254 5.45 -4.06 -6.20
CA GLU A 254 6.51 -3.18 -6.65
C GLU A 254 7.35 -2.67 -5.47
N GLN A 255 6.71 -2.19 -4.39
CA GLN A 255 7.40 -1.74 -3.17
C GLN A 255 8.32 -2.82 -2.58
N VAL A 256 7.84 -4.07 -2.50
CA VAL A 256 8.67 -5.17 -1.98
C VAL A 256 9.85 -5.48 -2.91
N ASN A 257 9.65 -5.43 -4.23
CA ASN A 257 10.74 -5.61 -5.20
C ASN A 257 11.82 -4.54 -5.02
N ILE A 258 11.45 -3.28 -4.91
CA ILE A 258 12.39 -2.16 -4.73
C ILE A 258 13.14 -2.28 -3.41
N SER A 259 12.44 -2.53 -2.29
CA SER A 259 13.09 -2.73 -0.99
C SER A 259 14.09 -3.88 -1.04
N ARG A 260 13.79 -4.93 -1.80
CA ARG A 260 14.69 -6.07 -1.99
C ARG A 260 15.89 -5.72 -2.87
N GLU A 261 15.70 -5.00 -3.97
CA GLU A 261 16.80 -4.52 -4.82
C GLU A 261 17.79 -3.65 -4.04
N ILE A 262 17.28 -2.76 -3.17
CA ILE A 262 18.10 -1.95 -2.28
C ILE A 262 18.88 -2.81 -1.29
N ALA A 263 18.22 -3.80 -0.67
CA ALA A 263 18.89 -4.71 0.25
C ALA A 263 20.00 -5.54 -0.43
N HIS A 264 19.78 -6.02 -1.66
CA HIS A 264 20.83 -6.73 -2.42
C HIS A 264 22.00 -5.81 -2.77
N GLY A 265 21.74 -4.56 -3.18
CA GLY A 265 22.79 -3.58 -3.46
C GLY A 265 23.68 -3.27 -2.26
N GLN A 266 23.11 -3.27 -1.04
CA GLN A 266 23.86 -3.05 0.19
C GLN A 266 24.73 -4.26 0.61
N THR A 267 24.34 -5.48 0.24
CA THR A 267 25.07 -6.71 0.61
C THR A 267 26.29 -7.03 -0.26
N ASP A 268 26.43 -6.41 -1.43
CA ASP A 268 27.57 -6.62 -2.35
C ASP A 268 28.81 -5.77 -2.01
N LEU A 269 28.78 -5.00 -0.92
CA LEU A 269 29.96 -4.34 -0.38
C LEU A 269 30.86 -5.38 0.33
N PRO A 270 32.12 -5.58 -0.10
CA PRO A 270 33.02 -6.50 0.59
C PRO A 270 33.25 -5.99 2.01
N ILE A 271 32.98 -6.84 3.00
CA ILE A 271 33.48 -6.65 4.37
C ILE A 271 35.00 -6.81 4.32
N VAL A 272 35.72 -5.74 4.00
CA VAL A 272 37.17 -5.62 4.14
C VAL A 272 37.44 -4.39 4.98
N GLY A 273 38.32 -4.57 5.96
CA GLY A 273 38.41 -3.75 7.16
C GLY A 273 38.55 -2.25 6.93
N ALA A 274 37.98 -1.51 7.88
CA ALA A 274 38.35 -0.15 8.30
C ALA A 274 39.28 0.62 7.35
N ASP A 275 38.71 1.19 6.29
CA ASP A 275 39.14 2.49 5.79
C ASP A 275 37.90 3.27 5.37
N ASN A 276 37.72 4.43 6.00
CA ASN A 276 36.63 5.36 5.79
C ASN A 276 36.78 6.03 4.42
N SER A 277 36.23 5.41 3.39
CA SER A 277 35.82 6.08 2.16
C SER A 277 34.66 5.30 1.53
N ALA A 278 33.54 5.19 2.24
CA ALA A 278 32.29 4.84 1.59
C ALA A 278 31.86 6.06 0.78
N ASP A 279 31.96 5.96 -0.54
CA ASP A 279 31.58 7.00 -1.49
C ASP A 279 30.13 7.46 -1.23
N GLU A 280 29.92 8.78 -1.17
CA GLU A 280 28.61 9.43 -0.94
C GLU A 280 27.57 9.11 -2.04
N ASP A 281 27.98 8.48 -3.15
CA ASP A 281 27.13 8.17 -4.30
C ASP A 281 26.16 6.98 -4.09
N ASP A 282 26.43 6.05 -3.16
CA ASP A 282 25.62 4.82 -3.03
C ASP A 282 24.39 4.99 -2.12
N GLN A 283 24.47 5.86 -1.11
CA GLN A 283 23.30 6.27 -0.31
C GLN A 283 22.31 7.11 -1.14
N SER A 284 22.81 7.84 -2.14
CA SER A 284 22.01 8.61 -3.10
C SER A 284 21.11 7.70 -3.96
N SER A 285 21.61 6.53 -4.36
CA SER A 285 20.87 5.59 -5.25
C SER A 285 19.67 4.93 -4.59
N ALA A 286 19.77 4.52 -3.32
CA ALA A 286 18.65 3.94 -2.57
C ALA A 286 17.58 4.99 -2.23
N VAL A 287 18.01 6.21 -1.86
CA VAL A 287 17.11 7.36 -1.65
C VAL A 287 16.45 7.78 -2.95
N TRP A 288 17.16 7.71 -4.08
CA TRP A 288 16.60 7.96 -5.41
C TRP A 288 15.65 6.86 -5.87
N LEU A 289 15.85 5.58 -5.55
CA LEU A 289 14.92 4.49 -5.88
C LEU A 289 13.63 4.58 -5.05
N TYR A 290 13.74 4.80 -3.73
CA TYR A 290 12.58 5.08 -2.90
C TYR A 290 11.88 6.36 -3.35
N GLY A 291 12.64 7.45 -3.55
CA GLY A 291 12.17 8.72 -4.06
C GLY A 291 11.47 8.58 -5.40
N ALA A 292 12.07 7.92 -6.39
CA ALA A 292 11.48 7.71 -7.71
C ALA A 292 10.17 6.93 -7.64
N VAL A 293 10.01 5.96 -6.74
CA VAL A 293 8.75 5.21 -6.65
C VAL A 293 7.72 5.96 -5.82
N PHE A 294 8.16 6.63 -4.75
CA PHE A 294 7.36 7.56 -3.96
C PHE A 294 7.15 8.92 -4.62
N GLU A 295 7.73 9.22 -5.79
CA GLU A 295 7.53 10.42 -6.61
C GLU A 295 6.74 10.05 -7.87
N SER A 296 7.03 8.89 -8.48
CA SER A 296 6.23 8.30 -9.57
C SER A 296 4.80 7.97 -9.10
N ASN A 297 4.65 7.48 -7.86
CA ASN A 297 3.36 7.31 -7.19
C ASN A 297 3.04 8.46 -6.20
N GLY A 298 3.85 9.52 -6.25
CA GLY A 298 4.17 10.42 -5.15
C GLY A 298 3.43 11.71 -4.98
N GLU A 299 2.51 11.99 -5.86
CA GLU A 299 1.41 12.85 -5.46
C GLU A 299 0.37 11.96 -4.79
N ILE A 300 0.64 11.51 -3.55
CA ILE A 300 -0.43 11.09 -2.61
C ILE A 300 -1.22 12.35 -2.19
N LEU A 301 -1.75 13.06 -3.19
CA LEU A 301 -2.84 13.98 -3.01
C LEU A 301 -4.05 13.10 -2.74
N THR A 302 -4.46 13.02 -1.48
CA THR A 302 -5.80 12.56 -1.10
C THR A 302 -6.78 13.03 -2.17
N PRO A 303 -7.64 12.16 -2.76
CA PRO A 303 -8.56 12.56 -3.81
C PRO A 303 -9.17 13.92 -3.47
N PRO A 304 -9.17 14.91 -4.38
CA PRO A 304 -9.43 16.30 -4.02
C PRO A 304 -10.94 16.54 -3.81
N THR A 305 -11.50 15.87 -2.80
CA THR A 305 -12.93 15.90 -2.46
C THR A 305 -13.37 17.30 -2.08
N TRP A 306 -12.45 18.12 -1.57
CA TRP A 306 -12.66 19.52 -1.21
C TRP A 306 -13.07 20.41 -2.41
N LEU A 307 -12.87 19.97 -3.66
CA LEU A 307 -13.31 20.71 -4.85
C LEU A 307 -14.83 20.90 -4.92
N VAL A 308 -15.60 20.11 -4.17
CA VAL A 308 -17.07 20.23 -4.06
C VAL A 308 -17.53 21.18 -2.95
N ASP A 309 -16.60 21.57 -2.07
CA ASP A 309 -16.83 22.48 -0.95
C ASP A 309 -16.72 23.93 -1.41
N GLN A 310 -16.50 24.90 -0.52
CA GLN A 310 -16.39 26.32 -0.91
C GLN A 310 -14.92 26.76 -0.97
N PRO A 311 -14.43 27.36 -2.07
CA PRO A 311 -15.10 27.62 -3.35
C PRO A 311 -15.47 26.34 -4.11
N LYS A 312 -16.64 26.35 -4.73
CA LYS A 312 -17.21 25.16 -5.37
C LYS A 312 -16.75 25.04 -6.82
N PHE A 313 -15.57 24.46 -7.01
CA PHE A 313 -14.94 24.26 -8.32
C PHE A 313 -15.76 23.31 -9.20
N VAL A 314 -16.34 22.27 -8.61
CA VAL A 314 -17.26 21.32 -9.27
C VAL A 314 -18.46 21.01 -8.38
N THR A 315 -19.56 20.54 -8.97
CA THR A 315 -20.68 20.03 -8.17
C THR A 315 -20.39 18.62 -7.65
N LYS A 316 -21.07 18.19 -6.57
CA LYS A 316 -20.98 16.80 -6.08
C LYS A 316 -21.30 15.77 -7.16
N LYS A 317 -22.28 16.08 -8.03
CA LYS A 317 -22.67 15.24 -9.16
C LYS A 317 -21.56 15.18 -10.21
N GLU A 318 -20.94 16.31 -10.55
CA GLU A 318 -19.81 16.37 -11.48
C GLU A 318 -18.59 15.62 -10.94
N TYR A 319 -18.27 15.77 -9.65
CA TYR A 319 -17.15 15.07 -9.02
C TYR A 319 -17.38 13.55 -9.00
N ALA A 320 -18.61 13.11 -8.73
CA ALA A 320 -18.93 11.68 -8.70
C ALA A 320 -18.64 10.93 -10.01
N TYR A 321 -18.62 11.63 -11.16
CA TYR A 321 -18.28 11.03 -12.45
C TYR A 321 -16.79 10.82 -12.70
N VAL A 322 -15.94 11.45 -11.89
CA VAL A 322 -14.48 11.41 -12.02
C VAL A 322 -13.81 10.97 -10.72
N ALA A 323 -14.59 10.60 -9.70
CA ALA A 323 -14.10 10.24 -8.37
C ALA A 323 -13.13 9.06 -8.46
N LEU A 324 -13.52 7.99 -9.16
CA LEU A 324 -12.67 6.82 -9.39
C LEU A 324 -11.38 7.20 -10.12
N LEU A 325 -11.43 8.13 -11.07
CA LEU A 325 -10.23 8.60 -11.78
C LEU A 325 -9.26 9.27 -10.81
N PHE A 326 -9.76 10.14 -9.92
CA PHE A 326 -8.94 10.76 -8.89
C PHE A 326 -8.41 9.78 -7.85
N GLU A 327 -9.16 8.72 -7.55
CA GLU A 327 -8.73 7.65 -6.65
C GLU A 327 -7.61 6.81 -7.26
N LEU A 328 -7.75 6.39 -8.52
CA LEU A 328 -6.80 5.51 -9.20
C LEU A 328 -5.61 6.25 -9.85
N ARG A 329 -5.75 7.56 -10.10
CA ARG A 329 -4.71 8.42 -10.68
C ARG A 329 -4.03 7.80 -11.91
N GLN A 330 -2.70 7.66 -11.88
CA GLN A 330 -1.92 7.15 -13.02
C GLN A 330 -2.31 5.71 -13.39
N SER A 331 -2.68 4.88 -12.41
CA SER A 331 -3.14 3.49 -12.64
C SER A 331 -4.40 3.43 -13.50
N ALA A 332 -5.22 4.49 -13.53
CA ALA A 332 -6.38 4.55 -14.41
C ALA A 332 -6.03 4.45 -15.90
N THR A 333 -4.83 4.91 -16.30
CA THR A 333 -4.35 4.82 -17.69
C THR A 333 -3.73 3.46 -18.03
N GLN A 334 -3.31 2.68 -17.01
CA GLN A 334 -2.89 1.28 -17.16
C GLN A 334 -4.09 0.35 -17.32
N PHE A 335 -5.21 0.66 -16.66
CA PHE A 335 -6.43 -0.15 -16.66
C PHE A 335 -7.67 0.59 -17.23
N PRO A 336 -7.57 1.21 -18.43
CA PRO A 336 -8.60 2.10 -18.94
C PRO A 336 -9.94 1.39 -19.16
N LEU A 337 -9.95 0.14 -19.63
CA LEU A 337 -11.20 -0.61 -19.84
C LEU A 337 -11.83 -1.05 -18.51
N SER A 338 -11.01 -1.37 -17.50
CA SER A 338 -11.50 -1.76 -16.17
C SER A 338 -12.09 -0.58 -15.42
N VAL A 339 -11.54 0.62 -15.61
CA VAL A 339 -12.16 1.87 -15.16
C VAL A 339 -13.54 2.04 -15.80
N MET A 340 -13.65 1.90 -17.12
CA MET A 340 -14.94 2.01 -17.81
C MET A 340 -15.95 0.94 -17.34
N ARG A 341 -15.51 -0.30 -17.15
CA ARG A 341 -16.35 -1.39 -16.59
C ARG A 341 -16.89 -1.03 -15.22
N THR A 342 -16.06 -0.45 -14.36
CA THR A 342 -16.45 -0.05 -13.01
C THR A 342 -17.52 1.03 -13.04
N GLU A 343 -17.32 2.07 -13.85
CA GLU A 343 -18.23 3.21 -13.95
C GLU A 343 -19.56 2.87 -14.66
N VAL A 344 -19.50 2.00 -15.67
CA VAL A 344 -20.70 1.58 -16.42
C VAL A 344 -21.48 0.48 -15.70
N PHE A 345 -20.82 -0.59 -15.26
CA PHE A 345 -21.50 -1.73 -14.65
C PHE A 345 -21.66 -1.60 -13.13
N GLY A 346 -20.92 -0.72 -12.43
CA GLY A 346 -20.94 -0.66 -10.97
C GLY A 346 -22.30 -0.34 -10.36
N ARG A 347 -23.01 0.66 -10.91
CA ARG A 347 -24.38 1.00 -10.47
C ARG A 347 -25.38 -0.12 -10.77
N TRP A 348 -25.23 -0.73 -11.93
CA TRP A 348 -26.05 -1.85 -12.36
C TRP A 348 -25.84 -3.10 -11.47
N GLN A 349 -24.59 -3.44 -11.15
CA GLN A 349 -24.24 -4.46 -10.16
C GLN A 349 -24.87 -4.16 -8.79
N ASN A 350 -24.80 -2.91 -8.31
CA ASN A 350 -25.43 -2.52 -7.04
C ASN A 350 -26.94 -2.76 -7.06
N ALA A 351 -27.64 -2.38 -8.12
CA ALA A 351 -29.07 -2.61 -8.24
C ALA A 351 -29.41 -4.11 -8.19
N ILE A 352 -28.70 -4.94 -8.96
CA ILE A 352 -28.89 -6.41 -8.98
C ILE A 352 -28.64 -7.02 -7.60
N ILE A 353 -27.55 -6.63 -6.93
CA ILE A 353 -27.19 -7.15 -5.61
C ILE A 353 -28.27 -6.80 -4.57
N GLN A 354 -28.81 -5.57 -4.60
CA GLN A 354 -29.87 -5.17 -3.67
C GLN A 354 -31.18 -5.91 -3.97
N HIS A 355 -31.60 -6.00 -5.23
CA HIS A 355 -32.81 -6.73 -5.60
C HIS A 355 -32.73 -8.23 -5.27
N GLY A 356 -31.55 -8.84 -5.39
CA GLY A 356 -31.31 -10.23 -5.00
C GLY A 356 -31.46 -10.50 -3.50
N ARG A 357 -31.25 -9.48 -2.64
CA ARG A 357 -31.46 -9.60 -1.18
C ARG A 357 -32.94 -9.59 -0.81
N ASP A 358 -33.76 -8.88 -1.57
CA ASP A 358 -35.19 -8.72 -1.32
C ASP A 358 -36.04 -9.92 -1.79
N LYS A 359 -35.42 -10.99 -2.32
CA LYS A 359 -36.07 -12.21 -2.87
C LYS A 359 -37.09 -11.94 -3.98
N ASN A 360 -37.07 -10.75 -4.56
CA ASN A 360 -37.86 -10.44 -5.75
C ASN A 360 -37.24 -11.15 -6.97
N VAL A 361 -38.08 -11.49 -7.96
CA VAL A 361 -37.59 -11.97 -9.26
C VAL A 361 -36.83 -10.81 -9.90
N VAL A 362 -35.50 -10.91 -9.94
CA VAL A 362 -34.65 -9.88 -10.55
C VAL A 362 -34.57 -10.17 -12.04
N VAL A 363 -35.23 -9.34 -12.85
CA VAL A 363 -34.95 -9.28 -14.29
C VAL A 363 -33.66 -8.46 -14.44
N ILE A 364 -32.64 -9.06 -15.04
CA ILE A 364 -31.38 -8.36 -15.33
C ILE A 364 -31.55 -7.61 -16.65
N ASP A 365 -31.90 -6.33 -16.53
CA ASP A 365 -31.92 -5.37 -17.64
C ASP A 365 -30.49 -4.96 -18.05
N GLU A 366 -30.35 -4.12 -19.06
CA GLU A 366 -29.09 -3.50 -19.46
C GLU A 366 -28.69 -2.33 -18.53
N PRO A 367 -27.39 -1.99 -18.42
CA PRO A 367 -26.97 -0.79 -17.69
C PRO A 367 -27.50 0.49 -18.35
N GLU A 368 -27.72 1.54 -17.55
CA GLU A 368 -28.29 2.83 -18.01
C GLU A 368 -27.43 3.59 -19.02
N GLN A 369 -26.14 3.26 -19.10
CA GLN A 369 -25.17 3.90 -19.98
C GLN A 369 -24.26 2.84 -20.61
N ASP A 370 -23.77 3.11 -21.81
CA ASP A 370 -22.71 2.34 -22.44
C ASP A 370 -21.35 3.06 -22.32
N TYR A 371 -20.34 2.47 -22.94
CA TYR A 371 -18.99 3.05 -22.98
C TYR A 371 -18.91 4.36 -23.76
N ALA A 372 -19.67 4.54 -24.84
CA ALA A 372 -19.64 5.78 -25.62
C ALA A 372 -20.25 6.94 -24.81
N MET A 373 -21.40 6.71 -24.17
CA MET A 373 -22.07 7.65 -23.28
C MET A 373 -21.16 8.08 -22.12
N TYR A 374 -20.41 7.14 -21.54
CA TYR A 374 -19.45 7.46 -20.48
C TYR A 374 -18.29 8.34 -20.98
N LEU A 375 -17.73 8.07 -22.16
CA LEU A 375 -16.68 8.94 -22.74
C LEU A 375 -17.20 10.34 -23.08
N GLU A 376 -18.44 10.46 -23.59
CA GLU A 376 -19.08 11.76 -23.82
C GLU A 376 -19.29 12.54 -22.52
N LEU A 377 -19.65 11.85 -21.44
CA LEU A 377 -19.77 12.44 -20.11
C LEU A 377 -18.43 13.00 -19.60
N LEU A 378 -17.33 12.25 -19.80
CA LEU A 378 -15.99 12.72 -19.46
C LEU A 378 -15.55 13.93 -20.30
N ASP A 379 -15.86 13.96 -21.60
CA ASP A 379 -15.57 15.14 -22.43
C ASP A 379 -16.41 16.37 -22.01
N SER A 380 -17.68 16.16 -21.65
CA SER A 380 -18.53 17.19 -21.05
C SER A 380 -17.94 17.74 -19.75
N TRP A 381 -17.42 16.86 -18.88
CA TRP A 381 -16.72 17.27 -17.67
C TRP A 381 -15.49 18.11 -18.01
N ARG A 382 -14.67 17.70 -18.99
CA ARG A 382 -13.48 18.47 -19.43
C ARG A 382 -13.84 19.87 -19.95
N LYS A 383 -14.95 20.01 -20.67
CA LYS A 383 -15.49 21.31 -21.10
C LYS A 383 -15.92 22.18 -19.91
N GLN A 384 -16.52 21.58 -18.88
CA GLN A 384 -16.89 22.28 -17.66
C GLN A 384 -15.66 22.70 -16.84
N ALA A 385 -14.67 21.82 -16.71
CA ALA A 385 -13.37 22.11 -16.08
C ALA A 385 -12.72 23.34 -16.70
N ALA A 386 -12.74 23.45 -18.03
CA ALA A 386 -12.21 24.62 -18.71
C ALA A 386 -12.95 25.92 -18.36
N ASN A 387 -14.28 25.89 -18.24
CA ASN A 387 -15.06 27.04 -17.78
C ASN A 387 -14.75 27.40 -16.31
N THR A 388 -14.54 26.42 -15.44
CA THR A 388 -14.11 26.65 -14.05
C THR A 388 -12.74 27.34 -14.01
N LEU A 389 -11.77 26.89 -14.81
CA LEU A 389 -10.45 27.52 -14.91
C LEU A 389 -10.54 28.97 -15.40
N LEU A 390 -11.40 29.24 -16.39
CA LEU A 390 -11.67 30.60 -16.83
C LEU A 390 -12.25 31.48 -15.70
N CYS A 391 -13.10 30.93 -14.83
CA CYS A 391 -13.58 31.65 -13.65
C CYS A 391 -12.43 31.92 -12.67
N CYS A 392 -11.59 30.93 -12.37
CA CYS A 392 -10.42 31.11 -11.50
C CYS A 392 -9.47 32.20 -12.03
N ALA A 393 -9.19 32.20 -13.34
CA ALA A 393 -8.36 33.22 -13.97
C ALA A 393 -8.96 34.63 -13.84
N ALA A 394 -10.28 34.78 -13.97
CA ALA A 394 -10.96 36.06 -13.79
C ALA A 394 -10.87 36.56 -12.34
N ILE A 395 -11.05 35.66 -11.36
CA ILE A 395 -10.91 35.98 -9.93
C ILE A 395 -9.48 36.43 -9.62
N LEU A 396 -8.47 35.64 -10.00
CA LEU A 396 -7.07 35.98 -9.79
C LEU A 396 -6.69 37.33 -10.44
N TYR A 397 -7.29 37.64 -11.59
CA TYR A 397 -7.12 38.94 -12.24
C TYR A 397 -7.74 40.09 -11.41
N GLU A 398 -8.92 39.90 -10.83
CA GLU A 398 -9.55 40.88 -9.90
C GLU A 398 -8.68 41.12 -8.65
N HIS A 399 -8.04 40.07 -8.15
CA HIS A 399 -7.08 40.15 -7.04
C HIS A 399 -5.71 40.74 -7.42
N LYS A 400 -5.50 41.09 -8.69
CA LYS A 400 -4.23 41.59 -9.21
C LYS A 400 -3.08 40.59 -9.04
N ASP A 401 -3.38 39.30 -9.16
CA ASP A 401 -2.42 38.22 -9.03
C ASP A 401 -1.87 37.81 -10.41
N ALA A 402 -0.55 37.65 -10.53
CA ALA A 402 0.09 37.29 -11.79
C ALA A 402 -0.21 35.85 -12.25
N ARG A 403 -0.58 34.96 -11.31
CA ARG A 403 -0.95 33.57 -11.58
C ARG A 403 -2.17 33.43 -12.49
N CYS A 404 -2.97 34.50 -12.66
CA CYS A 404 -4.12 34.51 -13.57
C CYS A 404 -3.75 34.12 -15.01
N LEU A 405 -2.55 34.44 -15.49
CA LEU A 405 -2.10 34.07 -16.84
C LEU A 405 -1.86 32.56 -16.99
N THR A 406 -1.27 31.93 -15.98
CA THR A 406 -1.03 30.48 -15.96
C THR A 406 -2.37 29.74 -16.00
N VAL A 407 -3.29 30.11 -15.12
CA VAL A 407 -4.63 29.50 -15.05
C VAL A 407 -5.44 29.76 -16.33
N LEU A 408 -5.34 30.96 -16.91
CA LEU A 408 -5.98 31.29 -18.19
C LEU A 408 -5.43 30.41 -19.32
N SER A 409 -4.11 30.24 -19.39
CA SER A 409 -3.44 29.38 -20.38
C SER A 409 -3.90 27.93 -20.27
N GLN A 410 -4.00 27.41 -19.05
CA GLN A 410 -4.49 26.06 -18.79
C GLN A 410 -5.96 25.90 -19.21
N GLY A 411 -6.84 26.83 -18.84
CA GLY A 411 -8.26 26.81 -19.22
C GLY A 411 -8.47 26.86 -20.73
N LEU A 412 -7.76 27.76 -21.43
CA LEU A 412 -7.76 27.81 -22.90
C LEU A 412 -7.19 26.54 -23.52
N GLY A 413 -6.21 25.93 -22.85
CA GLY A 413 -5.60 24.67 -23.24
C GLY A 413 -6.59 23.51 -23.34
N LEU A 414 -7.69 23.54 -22.59
CA LEU A 414 -8.75 22.52 -22.57
C LEU A 414 -9.92 22.80 -23.53
N LEU A 415 -10.15 24.05 -23.96
CA LEU A 415 -11.23 24.43 -24.88
C LEU A 415 -10.91 24.15 -26.36
N VAL A 416 -10.18 23.06 -26.63
CA VAL A 416 -9.46 22.77 -27.89
C VAL A 416 -10.36 22.72 -29.12
N GLU A 417 -10.59 23.88 -29.76
CA GLU A 417 -10.96 24.02 -31.19
C GLU A 417 -10.44 25.33 -31.82
N ARG A 418 -9.47 26.04 -31.20
CA ARG A 418 -9.01 27.35 -31.72
C ARG A 418 -7.53 27.34 -32.14
N LYS A 419 -7.28 27.71 -33.40
CA LYS A 419 -5.94 28.06 -33.94
C LYS A 419 -5.16 29.02 -33.03
N GLU A 420 -5.89 29.86 -32.31
CA GLU A 420 -5.40 30.87 -31.37
C GLU A 420 -4.64 30.30 -30.15
N LYS A 421 -4.70 28.98 -29.86
CA LYS A 421 -3.98 28.35 -28.74
C LYS A 421 -2.47 28.39 -28.90
N ALA A 422 -1.96 28.06 -30.09
CA ALA A 422 -0.53 28.08 -30.38
C ALA A 422 0.00 29.52 -30.36
N GLU A 423 -0.77 30.45 -30.90
CA GLU A 423 -0.47 31.89 -30.88
C GLU A 423 -0.45 32.44 -29.44
N PHE A 424 -1.39 32.03 -28.59
CA PHE A 424 -1.41 32.44 -27.19
C PHE A 424 -0.22 31.90 -26.39
N ARG A 425 0.14 30.63 -26.58
CA ARG A 425 1.30 30.03 -25.91
C ARG A 425 2.61 30.70 -26.32
N GLN A 426 2.81 30.90 -27.64
CA GLN A 426 3.96 31.64 -28.15
C GLN A 426 3.98 33.10 -27.67
N MET A 427 2.82 33.74 -27.56
CA MET A 427 2.72 35.08 -26.98
C MET A 427 3.15 35.07 -25.52
N LEU A 428 2.66 34.14 -24.69
CA LEU A 428 3.08 34.02 -23.29
C LEU A 428 4.58 33.80 -23.15
N GLU A 429 5.16 32.87 -23.91
CA GLU A 429 6.61 32.61 -23.91
C GLU A 429 7.42 33.87 -24.24
N ARG A 430 7.03 34.61 -25.29
CA ARG A 430 7.66 35.89 -25.63
C ARG A 430 7.54 36.93 -24.50
N LEU A 431 6.40 36.96 -23.82
CA LEU A 431 6.17 37.91 -22.72
C LEU A 431 7.04 37.57 -21.49
N PHE A 432 7.23 36.29 -21.18
CA PHE A 432 8.19 35.84 -20.16
C PHE A 432 9.63 36.22 -20.55
N ASP A 433 10.02 36.02 -21.80
CA ASP A 433 11.36 36.38 -22.30
C ASP A 433 11.63 37.88 -22.25
N ILE A 434 10.63 38.71 -22.59
CA ILE A 434 10.73 40.18 -22.49
C ILE A 434 10.89 40.60 -21.03
N SER A 435 10.09 40.06 -20.12
CA SER A 435 10.20 40.35 -18.68
C SER A 435 11.57 40.00 -18.13
N LYS A 436 12.11 38.82 -18.51
CA LYS A 436 13.44 38.36 -18.10
C LYS A 436 14.55 39.30 -18.59
N LYS A 437 14.40 39.86 -19.79
CA LYS A 437 15.34 40.84 -20.37
C LYS A 437 15.21 42.23 -19.75
N GLU A 438 14.00 42.69 -19.41
CA GLU A 438 13.74 44.03 -18.85
C GLU A 438 14.12 44.14 -17.36
N THR A 439 13.97 43.08 -16.57
CA THR A 439 14.08 43.14 -15.11
C THR A 439 15.19 42.28 -14.50
N GLY A 440 15.82 41.40 -15.29
CA GLY A 440 16.82 40.44 -14.81
C GLY A 440 16.25 39.32 -13.91
N LYS A 441 14.93 39.32 -13.65
CA LYS A 441 14.21 38.31 -12.88
C LYS A 441 13.17 37.61 -13.77
N SER A 442 12.93 36.33 -13.52
CA SER A 442 11.93 35.53 -14.24
C SER A 442 10.50 35.70 -13.71
N GLU A 443 10.26 36.66 -12.81
CA GLU A 443 8.96 36.85 -12.15
C GLU A 443 8.12 37.91 -12.87
N LEU A 444 6.92 37.51 -13.32
CA LEU A 444 5.93 38.41 -13.87
C LEU A 444 5.17 39.11 -12.74
N THR A 445 5.07 40.44 -12.81
CA THR A 445 4.18 41.21 -11.94
C THR A 445 2.88 41.56 -12.67
N PHE A 446 1.80 41.81 -11.91
CA PHE A 446 0.52 42.20 -12.48
C PHE A 446 0.55 43.50 -13.29
N THR A 447 1.48 44.40 -12.99
CA THR A 447 1.66 45.64 -13.77
C THR A 447 2.03 45.35 -15.23
N HIS A 448 2.84 44.32 -15.49
CA HIS A 448 3.15 43.86 -16.85
C HIS A 448 1.89 43.37 -17.56
N ILE A 449 1.06 42.57 -16.87
CA ILE A 449 -0.20 42.03 -17.42
C ILE A 449 -1.15 43.15 -17.83
N SER A 450 -1.31 44.16 -16.96
CA SER A 450 -2.19 45.31 -17.26
C SER A 450 -1.72 46.11 -18.48
N ARG A 451 -0.40 46.32 -18.63
CA ARG A 451 0.20 46.96 -19.81
C ARG A 451 -0.05 46.15 -21.08
N TRP A 452 0.13 44.83 -21.02
CA TRP A 452 -0.03 43.96 -22.19
C TRP A 452 -1.48 43.79 -22.63
N LEU A 453 -2.43 43.86 -21.71
CA LEU A 453 -3.86 43.81 -22.04
C LEU A 453 -4.30 44.99 -22.93
N LEU A 454 -3.64 46.14 -22.80
CA LEU A 454 -3.87 47.31 -23.64
C LEU A 454 -3.22 47.18 -25.03
N GLN A 455 -2.17 46.36 -25.14
CA GLN A 455 -1.36 46.21 -26.35
C GLN A 455 -1.78 45.00 -27.21
N SER A 456 -2.42 43.99 -26.61
CA SER A 456 -2.83 42.75 -27.28
C SER A 456 -4.35 42.59 -27.30
N PRO A 457 -5.01 42.81 -28.45
CA PRO A 457 -6.44 42.54 -28.62
C PRO A 457 -6.79 41.08 -28.32
N THR A 458 -5.89 40.16 -28.67
CA THR A 458 -6.04 38.73 -28.43
C THR A 458 -6.08 38.40 -26.94
N LEU A 459 -5.14 38.95 -26.16
CA LEU A 459 -5.11 38.77 -24.69
C LEU A 459 -6.38 39.35 -24.05
N ASN A 460 -6.81 40.52 -24.50
CA ASN A 460 -8.03 41.17 -24.02
C ASN A 460 -9.28 40.32 -24.31
N ASN A 461 -9.38 39.72 -25.50
CA ASN A 461 -10.46 38.80 -25.84
C ASN A 461 -10.51 37.59 -24.91
N PHE A 462 -9.37 36.97 -24.60
CA PHE A 462 -9.31 35.82 -23.69
C PHE A 462 -9.72 36.18 -22.25
N PHE A 463 -9.28 37.31 -21.72
CA PHE A 463 -9.80 37.80 -20.44
C PHE A 463 -11.28 38.19 -20.51
N GLY A 464 -11.77 38.63 -21.66
CA GLY A 464 -13.20 38.82 -21.92
C GLY A 464 -13.99 37.51 -21.81
N LEU A 465 -13.45 36.40 -22.32
CA LEU A 465 -14.03 35.06 -22.13
C LEU A 465 -14.04 34.66 -20.65
N ALA A 466 -12.93 34.88 -19.93
CA ALA A 466 -12.81 34.59 -18.51
C ALA A 466 -13.86 35.34 -17.68
N ARG A 467 -14.00 36.65 -17.89
CA ARG A 467 -15.02 37.48 -17.21
C ARG A 467 -16.44 37.04 -17.56
N LYS A 468 -16.69 36.67 -18.82
CA LYS A 468 -18.01 36.16 -19.25
C LYS A 468 -18.34 34.82 -18.60
N ALA A 469 -17.35 33.95 -18.42
CA ALA A 469 -17.51 32.68 -17.70
C ALA A 469 -17.86 32.93 -16.23
N LEU A 470 -17.11 33.80 -15.55
CA LEU A 470 -17.36 34.19 -14.15
C LEU A 470 -18.75 34.79 -13.97
N ALA A 471 -19.16 35.72 -14.84
CA ALA A 471 -20.48 36.37 -14.77
C ALA A 471 -21.66 35.38 -14.93
N LYS A 472 -21.45 34.25 -15.61
CA LYS A 472 -22.45 33.20 -15.78
C LYS A 472 -22.39 32.13 -14.68
N ASN A 473 -21.36 32.13 -13.87
CA ASN A 473 -21.14 31.13 -12.83
C ASN A 473 -21.92 31.50 -11.57
N ASN A 474 -22.80 30.60 -11.11
CA ASN A 474 -23.61 30.78 -9.91
C ASN A 474 -23.11 29.95 -8.71
N ARG A 475 -21.92 29.34 -8.81
CA ARG A 475 -21.36 28.48 -7.76
C ARG A 475 -20.88 29.31 -6.57
N ALA A 476 -21.06 28.75 -5.37
CA ALA A 476 -20.56 29.36 -4.13
C ALA A 476 -19.03 29.52 -4.19
N GLY A 477 -18.52 30.63 -3.65
CA GLY A 477 -17.12 31.05 -3.81
C GLY A 477 -16.88 31.94 -5.03
N PHE A 478 -17.56 31.72 -6.17
CA PHE A 478 -17.37 32.53 -7.39
C PHE A 478 -18.31 33.75 -7.50
N LYS A 479 -19.47 33.71 -6.83
CA LYS A 479 -20.51 34.76 -6.92
C LYS A 479 -20.33 35.90 -5.91
N ASN A 480 -19.72 35.61 -4.75
CA ASN A 480 -19.46 36.54 -3.66
C ASN A 480 -17.97 36.50 -3.29
N ASN A 481 -17.09 37.03 -4.15
CA ASN A 481 -15.63 37.01 -3.95
C ASN A 481 -15.14 37.77 -2.69
N ASN A 482 -16.01 38.55 -2.04
CA ASN A 482 -15.63 39.35 -0.87
C ASN A 482 -15.33 38.51 0.38
N ASP A 483 -15.74 37.24 0.43
CA ASP A 483 -15.58 36.38 1.62
C ASP A 483 -14.34 35.48 1.57
N TYR A 484 -13.66 35.37 0.41
CA TYR A 484 -12.55 34.43 0.20
C TYR A 484 -11.29 35.15 -0.28
N HIS A 485 -10.38 35.44 0.66
CA HIS A 485 -9.22 36.30 0.42
C HIS A 485 -7.92 35.60 0.04
N ALA A 486 -7.88 34.26 -0.07
CA ALA A 486 -6.65 33.56 -0.43
C ALA A 486 -6.64 33.23 -1.92
N ALA A 487 -5.92 34.00 -2.73
CA ALA A 487 -5.67 33.68 -4.15
C ALA A 487 -5.15 32.24 -4.34
N ASP A 488 -4.44 31.71 -3.34
CA ASP A 488 -3.87 30.36 -3.31
C ASP A 488 -4.93 29.25 -3.49
N ILE A 489 -6.14 29.40 -2.94
CA ILE A 489 -7.17 28.36 -3.06
C ILE A 489 -7.65 28.19 -4.52
N TYR A 490 -7.67 29.29 -5.28
CA TYR A 490 -8.08 29.27 -6.69
C TYR A 490 -6.99 28.72 -7.60
N GLU A 491 -5.72 28.92 -7.24
CA GLU A 491 -4.60 28.26 -7.92
C GLU A 491 -4.59 26.75 -7.63
N GLN A 492 -4.62 26.34 -6.37
CA GLN A 492 -4.65 24.92 -5.98
C GLN A 492 -5.85 24.20 -6.60
N GLY A 493 -7.03 24.83 -6.57
CA GLY A 493 -8.22 24.26 -7.21
C GLY A 493 -8.09 24.18 -8.73
N ALA A 494 -7.46 25.17 -9.37
CA ALA A 494 -7.17 25.13 -10.79
C ALA A 494 -6.20 24.00 -11.15
N GLU A 495 -5.12 23.80 -10.39
CA GLU A 495 -4.16 22.72 -10.59
C GLU A 495 -4.84 21.35 -10.55
N GLN A 496 -5.66 21.08 -9.53
CA GLN A 496 -6.39 19.82 -9.41
C GLN A 496 -7.37 19.59 -10.57
N ILE A 497 -8.06 20.63 -11.03
CA ILE A 497 -8.96 20.56 -12.19
C ILE A 497 -8.19 20.26 -13.48
N VAL A 498 -7.00 20.84 -13.65
CA VAL A 498 -6.12 20.57 -14.80
C VAL A 498 -5.60 19.14 -14.77
N GLN A 499 -5.19 18.65 -13.60
CA GLN A 499 -4.75 17.26 -13.42
C GLN A 499 -5.88 16.28 -13.78
N GLY A 500 -7.11 16.51 -13.30
CA GLY A 500 -8.27 15.68 -13.66
C GLY A 500 -8.59 15.72 -15.15
N ALA A 501 -8.53 16.91 -15.78
CA ALA A 501 -8.76 17.06 -17.21
C ALA A 501 -7.68 16.37 -18.07
N LYS A 502 -6.42 16.38 -17.61
CA LYS A 502 -5.32 15.65 -18.25
C LYS A 502 -5.55 14.14 -18.12
N LEU A 503 -5.90 13.66 -16.93
CA LEU A 503 -6.17 12.24 -16.70
C LEU A 503 -7.29 11.70 -17.58
N ILE A 504 -8.38 12.47 -17.74
CA ILE A 504 -9.46 12.13 -18.68
C ILE A 504 -8.94 12.01 -20.12
N HIS A 505 -8.09 12.95 -20.54
CA HIS A 505 -7.50 12.90 -21.87
C HIS A 505 -6.62 11.66 -22.06
N ASP A 506 -5.76 11.36 -21.09
CA ASP A 506 -4.83 10.24 -21.12
C ASP A 506 -5.59 8.89 -21.13
N ILE A 507 -6.70 8.78 -20.37
CA ILE A 507 -7.58 7.60 -20.40
C ILE A 507 -8.23 7.44 -21.77
N ASN A 508 -8.79 8.52 -22.33
CA ASN A 508 -9.40 8.46 -23.66
C ASN A 508 -8.37 7.97 -24.70
N GLU A 509 -7.15 8.50 -24.68
CA GLU A 509 -6.07 8.02 -25.55
C GLU A 509 -5.73 6.54 -25.30
N ALA A 510 -5.64 6.12 -24.04
CA ALA A 510 -5.32 4.74 -23.68
C ALA A 510 -6.40 3.76 -24.17
N VAL A 511 -7.69 4.12 -24.06
CA VAL A 511 -8.81 3.35 -24.60
C VAL A 511 -8.67 3.21 -26.12
N PHE A 512 -8.49 4.33 -26.84
CA PHE A 512 -8.39 4.28 -28.30
C PHE A 512 -7.16 3.51 -28.79
N LYS A 513 -5.99 3.67 -28.13
CA LYS A 513 -4.79 2.87 -28.42
C LYS A 513 -5.04 1.37 -28.19
N GLN A 514 -5.76 1.00 -27.13
CA GLN A 514 -6.11 -0.41 -26.90
C GLN A 514 -7.07 -0.95 -27.97
N ILE A 515 -8.02 -0.15 -28.45
CA ILE A 515 -8.93 -0.54 -29.52
C ILE A 515 -8.17 -0.70 -30.83
N GLU A 516 -7.30 0.25 -31.17
CA GLU A 516 -6.45 0.20 -32.38
C GLU A 516 -5.58 -1.06 -32.41
N ASN A 517 -4.96 -1.40 -31.28
CA ASN A 517 -4.15 -2.61 -31.13
C ASN A 517 -4.98 -3.91 -31.20
N LYS A 518 -6.29 -3.85 -30.94
CA LYS A 518 -7.22 -4.99 -30.95
C LYS A 518 -8.07 -5.09 -32.22
N ASN A 519 -7.81 -4.27 -33.24
CA ASN A 519 -8.56 -4.22 -34.49
C ASN A 519 -8.60 -5.54 -35.29
N GLU A 520 -7.88 -6.59 -34.87
CA GLU A 520 -8.01 -7.94 -35.42
C GLU A 520 -9.13 -8.80 -34.78
N GLN A 521 -9.70 -8.41 -33.62
CA GLN A 521 -10.71 -9.23 -32.89
C GLN A 521 -11.99 -8.52 -32.42
N PHE A 522 -11.98 -7.21 -32.12
CA PHE A 522 -13.15 -6.50 -31.57
C PHE A 522 -13.31 -5.11 -32.23
N GLY A 523 -13.89 -5.07 -33.43
CA GLY A 523 -13.87 -3.90 -34.33
C GLY A 523 -14.64 -2.63 -33.93
N SER A 524 -15.02 -2.43 -32.65
CA SER A 524 -15.58 -1.15 -32.15
C SER A 524 -15.71 -1.13 -30.62
N LEU A 525 -15.87 0.08 -30.04
CA LEU A 525 -16.19 0.27 -28.62
C LEU A 525 -17.53 -0.42 -28.23
N GLU A 526 -18.51 -0.41 -29.13
CA GLU A 526 -19.79 -1.09 -28.96
C GLU A 526 -19.63 -2.61 -28.87
N ALA A 527 -18.74 -3.20 -29.69
CA ALA A 527 -18.47 -4.63 -29.64
C ALA A 527 -17.83 -5.03 -28.29
N ILE A 528 -16.93 -4.21 -27.76
CA ILE A 528 -16.32 -4.44 -26.44
C ILE A 528 -17.38 -4.33 -25.34
N PHE A 529 -18.24 -3.31 -25.38
CA PHE A 529 -19.36 -3.15 -24.45
C PHE A 529 -20.29 -4.37 -24.44
N ARG A 530 -20.73 -4.84 -25.62
CA ARG A 530 -21.62 -6.01 -25.73
C ARG A 530 -20.96 -7.29 -25.21
N SER A 531 -19.66 -7.47 -25.47
CA SER A 531 -18.89 -8.59 -24.92
C SER A 531 -18.83 -8.54 -23.40
N ASP A 532 -18.49 -7.38 -22.83
CA ASP A 532 -18.41 -7.21 -21.38
C ASP A 532 -19.79 -7.35 -20.73
N LEU A 533 -20.86 -6.82 -21.34
CA LEU A 533 -22.23 -6.97 -20.88
C LEU A 533 -22.61 -8.45 -20.77
N PHE A 534 -22.26 -9.25 -21.78
CA PHE A 534 -22.51 -10.69 -21.76
C PHE A 534 -21.77 -11.37 -20.59
N ILE A 535 -20.49 -11.05 -20.40
CA ILE A 535 -19.66 -11.62 -19.31
C ILE A 535 -20.22 -11.24 -17.93
N PHE A 536 -20.53 -9.97 -17.72
CA PHE A 536 -21.06 -9.53 -16.43
C PHE A 536 -22.45 -10.12 -16.17
N LYS A 537 -23.33 -10.13 -17.18
CA LYS A 537 -24.66 -10.75 -17.06
C LYS A 537 -24.51 -12.24 -16.74
N SER A 538 -23.65 -12.98 -17.43
CA SER A 538 -23.48 -14.41 -17.18
C SER A 538 -22.99 -14.72 -15.77
N GLU A 539 -22.00 -13.98 -15.26
CA GLU A 539 -21.47 -14.22 -13.92
C GLU A 539 -22.46 -13.81 -12.82
N LEU A 540 -23.19 -12.69 -13.00
CA LEU A 540 -24.22 -12.27 -12.04
C LEU A 540 -25.41 -13.23 -12.03
N VAL A 541 -25.87 -13.72 -13.19
CA VAL A 541 -26.90 -14.76 -13.29
C VAL A 541 -26.45 -16.02 -12.53
N LYS A 542 -25.23 -16.49 -12.82
CA LYS A 542 -24.66 -17.70 -12.21
C LYS A 542 -24.57 -17.58 -10.69
N ARG A 543 -24.13 -16.44 -10.17
CA ARG A 543 -24.00 -16.21 -8.72
C ARG A 543 -25.36 -16.11 -8.02
N HIS A 544 -26.32 -15.40 -8.62
CA HIS A 544 -27.61 -15.12 -7.98
C HIS A 544 -28.71 -16.13 -8.32
N GLY A 545 -28.45 -17.13 -9.16
CA GLY A 545 -29.42 -18.14 -9.57
C GLY A 545 -30.60 -17.56 -10.34
N LEU A 546 -30.36 -16.49 -11.11
CA LEU A 546 -31.40 -15.77 -11.85
C LEU A 546 -31.75 -16.51 -13.16
N LYS A 547 -32.94 -16.29 -13.71
CA LYS A 547 -33.32 -16.87 -15.00
C LYS A 547 -32.74 -16.02 -16.14
N HIS A 548 -32.13 -16.67 -17.14
CA HIS A 548 -31.80 -16.00 -18.40
C HIS A 548 -33.10 -15.61 -19.12
N GLU A 549 -33.23 -14.35 -19.50
CA GLU A 549 -34.05 -13.97 -20.67
C GLU A 549 -33.23 -14.13 -21.95
#